data_AF-A0A3S3RSL2-F1
#
_entry.id   AF-A0A3S3RSL2-F1
#
_cell.length_a   1.000
_cell.length_b   1.000
_cell.length_c   1.000
_cell.angle_alpha   90.00
_cell.angle_beta   90.00
_cell.angle_gamma   90.00
#
_symmetry.space_group_name_H-M   'P 1'
#
loop_
_entity.id
_entity.type
_entity.pdbx_description
1 polymer ?
#
loop_
_entity_poly.entity_id
_entity_poly.type
_entity_poly.pdbx_seq_one_letter_code
_entity_poly.pdbx_strand_id
1 'polypeptide(L)'
;MKESLLLLAIAASVAVSLNLLVLKLFKQKSVYRSEHSLVGIVCLMLVFSTFIFGEGPKEASLIGTFLFCIIPCYLGTVFPDLDIKYLGIGAHRNIFFHSGILFFALLFLAKKLDIFFFTVFIAGFGIGVGSHLLWDLFDRANIRGISSRGWSRFWLGSNGLLCMLLAWMPLLVLIEGPASR
;
A
#
# COMPACT_ATOMS: atom_id res chain seq x y z
N MET A 1 -4.37 11.52 -23.74
CA MET A 1 -5.33 10.44 -23.35
C MET A 1 -4.89 9.06 -23.82
N LYS A 2 -4.71 8.78 -25.13
CA LYS A 2 -4.25 7.45 -25.59
C LYS A 2 -2.88 7.06 -25.03
N GLU A 3 -1.94 8.00 -24.97
CA GLU A 3 -0.59 7.80 -24.44
C GLU A 3 -0.60 7.48 -22.94
N SER A 4 -1.37 8.22 -22.15
CA SER A 4 -1.50 7.97 -20.70
C SER A 4 -2.17 6.65 -20.36
N LEU A 5 -3.15 6.21 -21.15
CA LEU A 5 -3.74 4.87 -21.02
C LEU A 5 -2.73 3.76 -21.38
N LEU A 6 -1.92 3.98 -22.42
CA LEU A 6 -0.84 3.06 -22.78
C LEU A 6 0.21 2.99 -21.67
N LEU A 7 0.57 4.11 -21.05
CA LEU A 7 1.53 4.16 -19.95
C LEU A 7 1.01 3.49 -18.68
N LEU A 8 -0.27 3.69 -18.35
CA LEU A 8 -0.92 2.93 -17.26
C LEU A 8 -0.92 1.43 -17.55
N ALA A 9 -1.20 1.02 -18.79
CA ALA A 9 -1.18 -0.40 -19.18
C ALA A 9 0.24 -1.00 -19.10
N ILE A 10 1.27 -0.25 -19.51
CA ILE A 10 2.67 -0.65 -19.37
C ILE A 10 3.03 -0.75 -17.88
N ALA A 11 2.67 0.24 -17.08
CA ALA A 11 2.92 0.25 -15.63
C ALA A 11 2.23 -0.92 -14.93
N ALA A 12 0.98 -1.23 -15.29
CA ALA A 12 0.28 -2.44 -14.83
C ALA A 12 1.05 -3.71 -15.21
N SER A 13 1.48 -3.82 -16.47
CA SER A 13 2.19 -4.99 -16.97
C SER A 13 3.51 -5.20 -16.24
N VAL A 14 4.26 -4.11 -16.00
CA VAL A 14 5.50 -4.12 -15.21
C VAL A 14 5.20 -4.53 -13.76
N ALA A 15 4.19 -3.94 -13.13
CA ALA A 15 3.86 -4.23 -11.74
C ALA A 15 3.37 -5.68 -11.54
N VAL A 16 2.56 -6.22 -12.45
CA VAL A 16 2.17 -7.64 -12.47
C VAL A 16 3.39 -8.54 -12.66
N SER A 17 4.28 -8.21 -13.61
CA SER A 17 5.51 -8.97 -13.85
C SER A 17 6.44 -8.97 -12.63
N LEU A 18 6.59 -7.82 -11.98
CA LEU A 18 7.35 -7.68 -10.73
C LEU A 18 6.70 -8.49 -9.60
N ASN A 19 5.37 -8.47 -9.48
CA ASN A 19 4.66 -9.28 -8.49
C ASN A 19 4.96 -10.77 -8.68
N LEU A 20 4.84 -11.28 -9.92
CA LEU A 20 5.16 -12.67 -10.25
C LEU A 20 6.63 -13.02 -9.97
N LEU A 21 7.57 -12.11 -10.30
CA LEU A 21 8.98 -12.29 -10.02
C LEU A 21 9.25 -12.39 -8.51
N VAL A 22 8.70 -11.46 -7.73
CA VAL A 22 8.87 -11.42 -6.27
C VAL A 22 8.28 -12.67 -5.62
N LEU A 23 7.07 -13.09 -6.01
CA LEU A 23 6.47 -14.34 -5.53
C LEU A 23 7.37 -15.55 -5.80
N LYS A 24 7.97 -15.61 -7.00
CA LYS A 24 8.92 -16.67 -7.38
C LYS A 24 10.21 -16.62 -6.55
N LEU A 25 10.81 -15.45 -6.39
CA LEU A 25 12.06 -15.24 -5.63
C LEU A 25 11.90 -15.65 -4.16
N PHE A 26 10.78 -15.29 -3.53
CA PHE A 26 10.52 -15.62 -2.14
C PHE A 26 9.90 -17.01 -1.94
N LYS A 27 9.82 -17.83 -3.00
CA LYS A 27 9.17 -19.16 -2.99
C LYS A 27 7.76 -19.11 -2.38
N GLN A 28 7.07 -17.97 -2.53
CA GLN A 28 5.73 -17.77 -2.01
C GLN A 28 4.73 -18.40 -2.96
N LYS A 29 4.26 -19.60 -2.60
CA LYS A 29 3.30 -20.39 -3.40
C LYS A 29 1.83 -20.09 -3.09
N SER A 30 1.57 -19.20 -2.13
CA SER A 30 0.22 -18.89 -1.67
C SER A 30 -0.47 -17.95 -2.68
N VAL A 31 -1.53 -18.45 -3.32
CA VAL A 31 -2.42 -17.64 -4.19
C VAL A 31 -2.95 -16.44 -3.41
N TYR A 32 -3.32 -16.62 -2.14
CA TYR A 32 -3.77 -15.56 -1.24
C TYR A 32 -2.78 -14.39 -1.18
N ARG A 33 -1.48 -14.66 -1.04
CA ARG A 33 -0.48 -13.59 -0.98
C ARG A 33 -0.32 -12.85 -2.31
N SER A 34 -0.45 -13.56 -3.42
CA SER A 34 -0.42 -12.94 -4.75
C SER A 34 -1.61 -12.02 -5.01
N GLU A 35 -2.77 -12.34 -4.43
CA GLU A 35 -3.97 -11.50 -4.50
C GLU A 35 -3.76 -10.20 -3.70
N HIS A 36 -3.24 -10.28 -2.47
CA HIS A 36 -3.01 -9.08 -1.63
C HIS A 36 -2.03 -8.11 -2.28
N SER A 37 -0.92 -8.62 -2.82
CA SER A 37 0.05 -7.78 -3.50
C SER A 37 -0.49 -7.19 -4.79
N LEU A 38 -1.31 -7.93 -5.54
CA LEU A 38 -1.98 -7.42 -6.74
C LEU A 38 -2.98 -6.31 -6.39
N VAL A 39 -3.79 -6.49 -5.35
CA VAL A 39 -4.74 -5.47 -4.87
C VAL A 39 -3.99 -4.20 -4.48
N GLY A 40 -2.87 -4.30 -3.77
CA GLY A 40 -2.03 -3.15 -3.43
C GLY A 40 -1.48 -2.41 -4.64
N ILE A 41 -1.03 -3.14 -5.67
CA ILE A 41 -0.59 -2.55 -6.94
C ILE A 41 -1.75 -1.83 -7.65
N VAL A 42 -2.93 -2.44 -7.72
CA VAL A 42 -4.12 -1.83 -8.34
C VAL A 42 -4.51 -0.56 -7.58
N CYS A 43 -4.53 -0.59 -6.24
CA CYS A 43 -4.76 0.60 -5.42
C CYS A 43 -3.74 1.70 -5.70
N LEU A 44 -2.46 1.36 -5.82
CA LEU A 44 -1.41 2.32 -6.16
C LEU A 44 -1.64 2.94 -7.56
N MET A 45 -2.01 2.13 -8.55
CA MET A 45 -2.34 2.62 -9.90
C MET A 45 -3.53 3.58 -9.87
N LEU A 46 -4.58 3.27 -9.10
CA LEU A 46 -5.74 4.13 -8.97
C LEU A 46 -5.35 5.49 -8.39
N VAL A 47 -4.53 5.52 -7.34
CA VAL A 47 -4.00 6.78 -6.77
C VAL A 47 -3.18 7.56 -7.80
N PHE A 48 -2.30 6.90 -8.55
CA PHE A 48 -1.50 7.62 -9.56
C PHE A 48 -2.33 8.09 -10.76
N SER A 49 -3.41 7.38 -11.10
CA SER A 49 -4.31 7.78 -12.18
C SER A 49 -4.99 9.12 -11.89
N THR A 50 -5.32 9.44 -10.63
CA THR A 50 -5.93 10.73 -10.28
C THR A 50 -5.01 11.92 -10.57
N PHE A 51 -3.68 11.71 -10.55
CA PHE A 51 -2.70 12.74 -10.88
C PHE A 51 -2.43 12.87 -12.38
N ILE A 52 -2.50 11.75 -13.11
CA ILE A 52 -2.33 11.72 -14.58
C ILE A 52 -3.48 12.44 -15.28
N PHE A 53 -4.70 12.37 -14.72
CA PHE A 53 -5.87 13.02 -15.30
C PHE A 53 -6.10 14.47 -14.80
N GLY A 54 -5.26 14.98 -13.89
CA GLY A 54 -5.26 16.38 -13.45
C GLY A 54 -4.26 17.25 -14.21
N GLU A 55 -4.20 18.56 -13.90
CA GLU A 55 -3.12 19.47 -14.34
C GLU A 55 -1.80 19.21 -13.57
N GLY A 56 -1.44 17.93 -13.44
CA GLY A 56 -0.35 17.46 -12.59
C GLY A 56 1.05 17.59 -13.21
N PRO A 57 2.08 17.11 -12.48
CA PRO A 57 3.46 17.15 -12.94
C PRO A 57 3.68 16.29 -14.18
N LYS A 58 4.84 16.49 -14.82
CA LYS A 58 5.24 15.77 -16.04
C LYS A 58 5.08 14.25 -15.87
N GLU A 59 4.45 13.61 -16.85
CA GLU A 59 4.09 12.19 -16.87
C GLU A 59 5.25 11.24 -16.49
N ALA A 60 6.47 11.54 -16.96
CA ALA A 60 7.67 10.76 -16.60
C ALA A 60 7.99 10.77 -15.09
N SER A 61 7.76 11.89 -14.41
CA SER A 61 7.99 12.02 -12.95
C SER A 61 6.97 11.21 -12.16
N LEU A 62 5.71 11.17 -12.63
CA LEU A 62 4.66 10.35 -12.04
C LEU A 62 4.98 8.87 -12.18
N ILE A 63 5.40 8.43 -13.37
CA ILE A 63 5.80 7.04 -13.61
C ILE A 63 7.00 6.66 -12.74
N GLY A 64 8.03 7.51 -12.65
CA GLY A 64 9.19 7.25 -11.78
C GLY A 64 8.78 7.08 -10.32
N THR A 65 7.95 7.99 -9.80
CA THR A 65 7.45 7.94 -8.42
C THR A 65 6.60 6.69 -8.18
N PHE A 66 5.73 6.32 -9.12
CA PHE A 66 4.94 5.09 -9.08
C PHE A 66 5.85 3.86 -8.96
N LEU A 67 6.87 3.74 -9.81
CA LEU A 67 7.80 2.61 -9.80
C LEU A 67 8.53 2.50 -8.45
N PHE A 68 8.97 3.62 -7.87
CA PHE A 68 9.57 3.62 -6.54
C PHE A 68 8.60 3.22 -5.42
N CYS A 69 7.29 3.46 -5.58
CA CYS A 69 6.27 3.05 -4.62
C CYS A 69 5.96 1.55 -4.64
N ILE A 70 6.28 0.82 -5.73
CA ILE A 70 5.95 -0.62 -5.87
C ILE A 70 6.60 -1.45 -4.76
N ILE A 71 7.91 -1.26 -4.52
CA ILE A 71 8.64 -2.07 -3.53
C ILE A 71 8.10 -1.82 -2.11
N PRO A 72 7.98 -0.57 -1.62
CA PRO A 72 7.36 -0.30 -0.32
C PRO A 72 5.92 -0.79 -0.23
N CYS A 73 5.13 -0.70 -1.31
CA CYS A 73 3.77 -1.24 -1.36
C CYS A 73 3.77 -2.76 -1.13
N TYR A 74 4.65 -3.50 -1.81
CA TYR A 74 4.79 -4.93 -1.56
C TYR A 74 5.22 -5.23 -0.11
N LEU A 75 6.14 -4.44 0.47
CA LEU A 75 6.50 -4.60 1.88
C LEU A 75 5.30 -4.35 2.82
N GLY A 76 4.49 -3.34 2.49
CA GLY A 76 3.25 -3.02 3.22
C GLY A 76 2.22 -4.15 3.15
N THR A 77 2.06 -4.80 2.00
CA THR A 77 1.12 -5.94 1.87
C THR A 77 1.62 -7.19 2.58
N VAL A 78 2.93 -7.35 2.79
CA VAL A 78 3.50 -8.47 3.55
C VAL A 78 3.51 -8.21 5.06
N PHE A 79 3.56 -6.94 5.48
CA PHE A 79 3.75 -6.58 6.88
C PHE A 79 2.71 -7.21 7.84
N PRO A 80 1.38 -7.17 7.58
CA PRO A 80 0.40 -7.74 8.49
C PRO A 80 0.60 -9.25 8.74
N ASP A 81 1.05 -9.98 7.73
CA ASP A 81 1.35 -11.43 7.81
C ASP A 81 2.64 -11.76 8.57
N LEU A 82 3.46 -10.77 8.92
CA LEU A 82 4.68 -11.02 9.68
C LEU A 82 4.38 -11.53 11.10
N ASP A 83 3.16 -11.35 11.59
CA ASP A 83 2.71 -11.99 12.83
C ASP A 83 2.82 -13.52 12.78
N ILE A 84 2.58 -14.16 11.64
CA ILE A 84 2.77 -15.61 11.46
C ILE A 84 4.24 -15.98 11.68
N LYS A 85 5.16 -15.18 11.14
CA LYS A 85 6.59 -15.45 11.23
C LYS A 85 7.12 -15.23 12.64
N TYR A 86 6.69 -14.16 13.32
CA TYR A 86 7.25 -13.76 14.61
C TYR A 86 6.50 -14.31 15.82
N LEU A 87 5.19 -14.52 15.70
CA LEU A 87 4.31 -14.97 16.79
C LEU A 87 3.71 -16.37 16.53
N GLY A 88 3.92 -16.92 15.34
CA GLY A 88 3.40 -18.22 14.92
C GLY A 88 2.00 -18.14 14.27
N ILE A 89 1.63 -19.19 13.52
CA ILE A 89 0.31 -19.26 12.83
C ILE A 89 -0.86 -19.16 13.81
N GLY A 90 -0.67 -19.67 15.03
CA GLY A 90 -1.61 -19.59 16.14
C GLY A 90 -1.73 -18.19 16.74
N ALA A 91 -1.06 -17.17 16.21
CA ALA A 91 -1.20 -15.76 16.57
C ALA A 91 -1.54 -14.87 15.37
N HIS A 92 -1.76 -15.45 14.19
CA HIS A 92 -2.13 -14.72 12.98
C HIS A 92 -3.38 -13.86 13.20
N ARG A 93 -3.39 -12.69 12.57
CA ARG A 93 -4.36 -11.61 12.76
C ARG A 93 -4.25 -10.94 14.10
N ASN A 94 -3.01 -10.76 14.54
CA ASN A 94 -2.71 -9.98 15.71
C ASN A 94 -3.15 -8.52 15.51
N ILE A 95 -3.80 -7.94 16.52
CA ILE A 95 -4.35 -6.58 16.45
C ILE A 95 -3.33 -5.51 16.07
N PHE A 96 -2.06 -5.67 16.45
CA PHE A 96 -1.02 -4.68 16.14
C PHE A 96 -0.51 -4.81 14.70
N PHE A 97 -0.31 -6.03 14.21
CA PHE A 97 0.13 -6.26 12.83
C PHE A 97 -0.97 -5.97 11.82
N HIS A 98 -2.22 -6.29 12.16
CA HIS A 98 -3.39 -5.98 11.34
C HIS A 98 -3.99 -4.62 11.72
N SER A 99 -3.12 -3.60 11.75
CA SER A 99 -3.49 -2.20 11.97
C SER A 99 -2.56 -1.28 11.20
N GLY A 100 -2.90 0.01 11.13
CA GLY A 100 -2.05 1.04 10.54
C GLY A 100 -0.93 1.54 11.44
N ILE A 101 -0.72 0.97 12.64
CA ILE A 101 0.11 1.59 13.68
C ILE A 101 1.55 1.87 13.23
N LEU A 102 2.19 0.92 12.54
CA LEU A 102 3.55 1.12 12.03
C LEU A 102 3.58 2.20 10.95
N PHE A 103 2.61 2.18 10.04
CA PHE A 103 2.48 3.23 9.02
C PHE A 103 2.29 4.61 9.67
N PHE A 104 1.43 4.75 10.68
CA PHE A 104 1.22 6.02 11.37
C PHE A 104 2.47 6.50 12.12
N ALA A 105 3.23 5.59 12.73
CA ALA A 105 4.51 5.93 13.36
C ALA A 105 5.53 6.44 12.33
N LEU A 106 5.65 5.77 11.18
CA LEU A 106 6.53 6.20 10.09
C LEU A 106 6.07 7.54 9.49
N LEU A 107 4.77 7.73 9.28
CA LEU A 107 4.20 8.98 8.77
C LEU A 107 4.48 10.16 9.71
N PHE A 108 4.36 9.95 11.03
CA PHE A 108 4.72 10.96 12.02
C PHE A 108 6.21 11.31 11.97
N LEU A 109 7.08 10.32 11.80
CA LEU A 109 8.52 10.54 11.63
C LEU A 109 8.84 11.29 10.33
N ALA A 110 8.11 10.99 9.25
CA ALA A 110 8.30 11.63 7.93
C ALA A 110 8.14 13.14 7.98
N LYS A 111 7.14 13.62 8.72
CA LYS A 111 6.86 15.05 8.89
C LYS A 111 8.07 15.83 9.43
N LYS A 112 9.04 15.15 10.04
CA LYS A 112 10.25 15.76 10.61
C LYS A 112 11.48 15.68 9.70
N LEU A 113 11.51 14.74 8.76
CA LEU A 113 12.72 14.40 8.02
C LEU A 113 12.79 15.03 6.62
N ASP A 114 11.65 15.32 5.98
CA ASP A 114 11.57 15.95 4.63
C ASP A 114 12.50 15.32 3.56
N ILE A 115 12.63 13.99 3.58
CA ILE A 115 13.46 13.24 2.63
C ILE A 115 12.55 12.61 1.57
N PHE A 116 12.74 12.98 0.29
CA PHE A 116 11.97 12.47 -0.86
C PHE A 116 11.78 10.94 -0.81
N PHE A 117 12.88 10.18 -0.70
CA PHE A 117 12.82 8.72 -0.68
C PHE A 117 12.00 8.16 0.49
N PHE A 118 12.05 8.82 1.65
CA PHE A 118 11.28 8.40 2.81
C PHE A 118 9.79 8.69 2.62
N THR A 119 9.45 9.81 2.00
CA THR A 119 8.08 10.19 1.64
C THR A 119 7.46 9.19 0.66
N VAL A 120 8.19 8.83 -0.40
CA VAL A 120 7.79 7.81 -1.37
C VAL A 120 7.66 6.43 -0.72
N PHE A 121 8.60 6.07 0.16
CA PHE A 121 8.54 4.82 0.91
C PHE A 121 7.26 4.72 1.74
N ILE A 122 6.94 5.77 2.50
CA ILE A 122 5.77 5.80 3.40
C ILE A 122 4.47 5.76 2.61
N ALA A 123 4.38 6.49 1.50
CA ALA A 123 3.22 6.45 0.62
C ALA A 123 2.97 5.05 0.08
N GLY A 124 3.99 4.42 -0.52
CA GLY A 124 3.87 3.06 -1.03
C GLY A 124 3.52 2.07 0.10
N PHE A 125 4.25 2.12 1.22
CA PHE A 125 4.03 1.24 2.37
C PHE A 125 2.61 1.37 2.95
N GLY A 126 2.10 2.60 3.11
CA GLY A 126 0.76 2.85 3.60
C GLY A 126 -0.34 2.34 2.68
N ILE A 127 -0.17 2.48 1.36
CA ILE A 127 -1.08 1.88 0.37
C ILE A 127 -1.04 0.35 0.46
N GLY A 128 0.14 -0.23 0.62
CA GLY A 128 0.32 -1.68 0.78
C GLY A 128 -0.37 -2.23 2.02
N VAL A 129 -0.15 -1.60 3.19
CA VAL A 129 -0.83 -1.99 4.44
C VAL A 129 -2.34 -1.78 4.29
N GLY A 130 -2.76 -0.61 3.80
CA GLY A 130 -4.17 -0.25 3.67
C GLY A 130 -4.95 -1.23 2.80
N SER A 131 -4.42 -1.54 1.61
CA SER A 131 -5.01 -2.51 0.69
C SER A 131 -5.09 -3.92 1.27
N HIS A 132 -4.05 -4.38 1.99
CA HIS A 132 -4.08 -5.68 2.67
C HIS A 132 -5.25 -5.73 3.68
N LEU A 133 -5.35 -4.74 4.57
CA LEU A 133 -6.40 -4.72 5.61
C LEU A 133 -7.81 -4.65 5.01
N LEU A 134 -7.97 -3.91 3.90
CA LEU A 134 -9.26 -3.84 3.19
C LEU A 134 -9.62 -5.15 2.51
N TRP A 135 -8.64 -5.84 1.92
CA TRP A 135 -8.87 -7.15 1.31
C TRP A 135 -9.28 -8.20 2.35
N ASP A 136 -8.68 -8.15 3.53
CA ASP A 136 -8.98 -9.01 4.68
C ASP A 136 -10.43 -8.90 5.18
N LEU A 137 -11.16 -7.83 4.81
CA LEU A 137 -12.60 -7.68 5.08
C LEU A 137 -13.45 -8.76 4.37
N PHE A 138 -13.03 -9.18 3.18
CA PHE A 138 -13.78 -10.07 2.30
C PHE A 138 -13.47 -11.55 2.54
N ASP A 139 -12.36 -11.88 3.20
CA ASP A 139 -12.04 -13.25 3.60
C ASP A 139 -12.72 -13.60 4.94
N ARG A 140 -11.95 -13.61 6.03
CA ARG A 140 -12.43 -14.11 7.32
C ARG A 140 -12.68 -13.00 8.34
N ALA A 141 -12.08 -11.82 8.18
CA ALA A 141 -12.26 -10.64 9.03
C ALA A 141 -12.37 -10.95 10.53
N ASN A 142 -11.36 -11.65 11.08
CA ASN A 142 -11.34 -12.08 12.47
C ASN A 142 -10.01 -11.68 13.11
N ILE A 143 -10.01 -10.54 13.79
CA ILE A 143 -8.83 -10.00 14.46
C ILE A 143 -8.76 -10.56 15.87
N ARG A 144 -7.60 -11.09 16.25
CA ARG A 144 -7.38 -11.61 17.60
C ARG A 144 -7.48 -10.50 18.63
N GLY A 145 -8.20 -10.78 19.70
CA GLY A 145 -8.48 -9.81 20.76
C GLY A 145 -9.72 -8.95 20.50
N ILE A 146 -10.39 -9.10 19.34
CA ILE A 146 -11.66 -8.45 19.06
C ILE A 146 -12.79 -9.48 19.14
N SER A 147 -13.74 -9.23 20.04
CA SER A 147 -14.76 -10.21 20.44
C SER A 147 -15.82 -10.51 19.38
N SER A 148 -16.00 -9.66 18.37
CA SER A 148 -16.99 -9.86 17.31
C SER A 148 -16.41 -9.65 15.91
N ARG A 149 -16.95 -10.39 14.94
CA ARG A 149 -16.61 -10.22 13.52
C ARG A 149 -16.97 -8.82 13.01
N GLY A 150 -18.05 -8.22 13.52
CA GLY A 150 -18.45 -6.85 13.19
C GLY A 150 -17.39 -5.84 13.60
N TRP A 151 -16.88 -5.93 14.83
CA TRP A 151 -15.80 -5.07 15.32
C TRP A 151 -14.48 -5.34 14.60
N SER A 152 -14.19 -6.60 14.22
CA SER A 152 -13.01 -6.93 13.42
C SER A 152 -13.06 -6.29 12.02
N ARG A 153 -14.23 -6.31 11.37
CA ARG A 153 -14.46 -5.62 10.10
C ARG A 153 -14.33 -4.11 10.23
N PHE A 154 -14.92 -3.52 11.27
CA PHE A 154 -14.78 -2.10 11.54
C PHE A 154 -13.32 -1.71 11.77
N TRP A 155 -12.58 -2.51 12.54
CA TRP A 155 -11.15 -2.30 12.81
C TRP A 155 -10.31 -2.35 11.53
N LEU A 156 -10.44 -3.41 10.74
CA LEU A 156 -9.75 -3.58 9.46
C LEU A 156 -10.11 -2.47 8.47
N GLY A 157 -11.40 -2.15 8.35
CA GLY A 157 -11.91 -1.15 7.41
C GLY A 157 -11.44 0.25 7.77
N SER A 158 -11.57 0.66 9.03
CA SER A 158 -11.13 1.98 9.48
C SER A 158 -9.62 2.15 9.37
N ASN A 159 -8.82 1.17 9.81
CA ASN A 159 -7.37 1.22 9.67
C ASN A 159 -6.94 1.21 8.20
N GLY A 160 -7.56 0.34 7.39
CA GLY A 160 -7.27 0.22 5.96
C GLY A 160 -7.54 1.51 5.21
N LEU A 161 -8.74 2.09 5.40
CA LEU A 161 -9.12 3.38 4.80
C LEU A 161 -8.21 4.52 5.28
N LEU A 162 -7.91 4.60 6.58
CA LEU A 162 -7.02 5.63 7.10
C LEU A 162 -5.60 5.52 6.53
N CYS A 163 -5.06 4.30 6.39
CA CYS A 163 -3.77 4.09 5.73
C CYS A 163 -3.80 4.58 4.29
N MET A 164 -4.82 4.20 3.51
CA MET A 164 -4.98 4.62 2.12
C MET A 164 -5.09 6.15 1.97
N LEU A 165 -5.97 6.78 2.76
CA LEU A 165 -6.21 8.22 2.70
C LEU A 165 -4.97 9.03 3.11
N LEU A 166 -4.30 8.61 4.18
CA LEU A 166 -3.13 9.34 4.70
C LEU A 166 -1.87 9.04 3.90
N ALA A 167 -1.77 7.90 3.22
CA ALA A 167 -0.68 7.61 2.30
C ALA A 167 -0.74 8.46 1.02
N TRP A 168 -1.92 9.00 0.70
CA TRP A 168 -2.11 9.93 -0.40
C TRP A 168 -1.53 11.34 -0.09
N MET A 169 -1.59 11.79 1.16
CA MET A 169 -1.11 13.13 1.55
C MET A 169 0.38 13.37 1.23
N PRO A 170 1.32 12.46 1.56
CA PRO A 170 2.71 12.57 1.15
C PRO A 170 2.89 12.69 -0.37
N LEU A 171 2.10 11.95 -1.16
CA LEU A 171 2.14 12.01 -2.62
C LEU A 171 1.65 13.34 -3.14
N LEU A 172 0.55 13.88 -2.59
CA LEU A 172 0.05 15.22 -2.95
C LEU A 172 1.15 16.29 -2.76
N VAL A 173 1.81 16.29 -1.60
CA VAL A 173 2.90 17.24 -1.30
C VAL A 173 4.08 17.09 -2.27
N LEU A 174 4.44 15.85 -2.64
CA LEU A 174 5.52 15.61 -3.61
C LEU A 174 5.17 16.04 -5.03
N ILE A 175 3.91 15.85 -5.43
CA ILE A 175 3.44 15.98 -6.81
C ILE A 175 3.03 17.42 -7.12
N GLU A 176 2.33 18.09 -6.19
CA GLU A 176 1.89 19.48 -6.32
C GLU A 176 3.02 20.48 -5.95
N GLY A 177 4.11 19.98 -5.37
CA GLY A 177 5.18 20.80 -4.80
C GLY A 177 4.76 21.45 -3.48
N PRO A 178 5.69 22.08 -2.74
CA PRO A 178 5.30 22.94 -1.64
C PRO A 178 4.47 24.08 -2.23
N ALA A 179 3.15 24.08 -2.01
CA ALA A 179 2.35 25.28 -2.14
C ALA A 179 3.13 26.38 -1.42
N SER A 180 3.57 27.39 -2.17
CA SER A 180 4.42 28.49 -1.70
C SER A 180 4.04 28.89 -0.28
N ARG A 181 4.86 28.49 0.69
CA ARG A 181 4.73 28.91 2.09
C ARG A 181 5.16 30.35 2.22
#